data_AF-A0A7W0QCM9-F1
#
_entry.id   AF-A0A7W0QCM9-F1
#
_cell.length_a   1.000
_cell.length_b   1.000
_cell.length_c   1.000
_cell.angle_alpha   90.00
_cell.angle_beta   90.00
_cell.angle_gamma   90.00
#
_symmetry.space_group_name_H-M   'P 1'
#
loop_
_entity.id
_entity.type
_entity.pdbx_description
1 polymer ?
#
loop_
_entity_poly.entity_id
_entity_poly.type
_entity_poly.pdbx_seq_one_letter_code
_entity_poly.pdbx_strand_id
1 'polypeptide(L)'
;MIGVALAWLAACGGSPRAPTPNAAPIAASRPNEPIRTADPDLERAPIPQLLSIDWTTTPLATDADALAVWAKIAPTGFDWDDKLGEIPESVERPLAIALLRGGNFTCMTPPPARDCVAAVFDVRAPAHAAGLSDPCLRRMLALWALGRLEDDDLPKVRDAFRAIAAIPPPESELVAAVFAAIPEDQPAVRLELLAIGWRAGQRDVVNAAVGKLDEPHLVDAAMKHRIDGALEVLSADGHRAAYLAAVTDDAFDAKARTKAMFELIAVDGSLPADVQAAIVKAAGAKDCTVAATAARILEARGDKRFVPRRPRVRTADAMMRAICVLASYEQQQRADEVSLLPGFVPKQGLERVTITYDPLGEVDTDGDGDPHTARTIELVTRDNLVLPEIDDLVRAMRRCTGTTCKSDDREFRFGLRLVGGALVLHRLEVIERPPCPRQ
;
A
#
# COMPACT_ATOMS: atom_id res chain seq x y z
N MET A 1 20.35 20.67 -30.80
CA MET A 1 19.57 20.63 -32.06
C MET A 1 19.94 19.37 -32.82
N ILE A 2 19.21 18.28 -32.61
CA ILE A 2 19.28 17.05 -33.42
C ILE A 2 17.84 16.58 -33.56
N GLY A 3 17.32 16.61 -34.79
CA GLY A 3 15.94 16.25 -35.12
C GLY A 3 15.80 14.77 -35.45
N VAL A 4 14.74 14.15 -34.95
CA VAL A 4 14.37 12.76 -35.25
C VAL A 4 13.10 12.78 -36.09
N ALA A 5 13.17 12.15 -37.26
CA ALA A 5 12.07 12.01 -38.22
C ALA A 5 11.18 10.81 -37.85
N LEU A 6 9.86 11.05 -37.79
CA LEU A 6 8.82 10.03 -37.64
C LEU A 6 8.26 9.66 -39.02
N ALA A 7 8.38 8.39 -39.40
CA ALA A 7 7.74 7.83 -40.58
C ALA A 7 6.41 7.14 -40.19
N TRP A 8 5.32 7.61 -40.79
CA TRP A 8 3.98 7.00 -40.74
C TRP A 8 3.84 5.97 -41.86
N LEU A 9 3.24 4.81 -41.55
CA LEU A 9 2.71 3.88 -42.56
C LEU A 9 1.24 3.57 -42.23
N ALA A 10 0.37 4.09 -43.08
CA ALA A 10 -1.02 3.65 -43.24
C ALA A 10 -1.07 2.51 -44.27
N ALA A 11 -1.92 1.52 -44.04
CA ALA A 11 -2.36 0.60 -45.09
C ALA A 11 -3.84 0.24 -44.90
N CYS A 12 -4.66 0.83 -45.76
CA CYS A 12 -6.02 0.40 -46.07
C CYS A 12 -5.99 -0.82 -47.00
N GLY A 13 -7.00 -1.68 -46.93
CA GLY A 13 -7.15 -2.78 -47.89
C GLY A 13 -8.46 -3.55 -47.75
N GLY A 14 -9.60 -2.91 -48.05
CA GLY A 14 -10.86 -3.58 -48.33
C GLY A 14 -11.00 -3.85 -49.84
N SER A 15 -11.68 -4.94 -50.22
CA SER A 15 -12.10 -5.25 -51.59
C SER A 15 -13.10 -6.43 -51.62
N PRO A 16 -13.92 -6.60 -52.68
CA PRO A 16 -15.37 -6.43 -52.59
C PRO A 16 -16.19 -7.72 -52.82
N ARG A 17 -17.46 -7.69 -52.41
CA ARG A 17 -18.48 -8.71 -52.70
C ARG A 17 -19.04 -8.53 -54.11
N ALA A 18 -19.03 -9.59 -54.91
CA ALA A 18 -19.80 -9.71 -56.15
C ALA A 18 -21.19 -10.31 -55.88
N PRO A 19 -22.22 -9.97 -56.68
CA PRO A 19 -23.58 -10.47 -56.52
C PRO A 19 -23.85 -11.68 -57.43
N THR A 20 -24.69 -12.61 -56.97
CA THR A 20 -25.27 -13.69 -57.78
C THR A 20 -26.75 -13.88 -57.44
N PRO A 21 -27.55 -14.44 -58.36
CA PRO A 21 -28.87 -13.91 -58.71
C PRO A 21 -30.02 -14.67 -58.07
N ASN A 22 -31.18 -14.00 -58.04
CA ASN A 22 -32.48 -14.56 -57.70
C ASN A 22 -32.80 -15.82 -58.53
N ALA A 23 -33.07 -16.92 -57.83
CA ALA A 23 -33.87 -18.04 -58.33
C ALA A 23 -35.18 -18.10 -57.53
N ALA A 24 -36.31 -18.10 -58.25
CA ALA A 24 -37.65 -18.23 -57.71
C ALA A 24 -37.92 -19.66 -57.17
N PRO A 25 -38.95 -19.86 -56.33
CA PRO A 25 -38.99 -20.94 -55.36
C PRO A 25 -39.55 -22.25 -55.94
N ILE A 26 -38.89 -23.36 -55.60
CA ILE A 26 -39.45 -24.71 -55.72
C ILE A 26 -40.14 -25.02 -54.39
N ALA A 27 -41.44 -25.28 -54.44
CA ALA A 27 -42.20 -25.80 -53.32
C ALA A 27 -41.67 -27.21 -52.97
N ALA A 28 -41.03 -27.33 -51.81
CA ALA A 28 -40.62 -28.60 -51.22
C ALA A 28 -41.00 -28.64 -49.74
N SER A 29 -41.57 -29.76 -49.36
CA SER A 29 -42.23 -30.12 -48.11
C SER A 29 -41.44 -29.76 -46.85
N ARG A 30 -42.16 -29.25 -45.84
CA ARG A 30 -41.69 -28.95 -44.48
C ARG A 30 -40.94 -30.15 -43.87
N PRO A 31 -39.64 -30.06 -43.58
CA PRO A 31 -38.99 -30.89 -42.59
C PRO A 31 -39.30 -30.32 -41.20
N ASN A 32 -39.56 -31.21 -40.24
CA ASN A 32 -39.80 -30.90 -38.83
C ASN A 32 -38.96 -29.71 -38.33
N GLU A 33 -39.64 -28.64 -37.97
CA GLU A 33 -39.07 -27.57 -37.16
C GLU A 33 -38.52 -28.21 -35.88
N PRO A 34 -37.23 -28.05 -35.53
CA PRO A 34 -36.79 -28.35 -34.19
C PRO A 34 -37.60 -27.47 -33.25
N ILE A 35 -38.27 -28.09 -32.28
CA ILE A 35 -38.94 -27.41 -31.17
C ILE A 35 -37.93 -26.39 -30.63
N ARG A 36 -38.17 -25.09 -30.86
CA ARG A 36 -37.43 -24.02 -30.19
C ARG A 36 -37.68 -24.23 -28.71
N THR A 37 -36.70 -24.77 -28.00
CA THR A 37 -36.65 -24.69 -26.55
C THR A 37 -36.80 -23.22 -26.21
N ALA A 38 -37.85 -22.89 -25.44
CA ALA A 38 -38.11 -21.54 -24.98
C ALA A 38 -36.81 -20.95 -24.44
N ASP A 39 -36.44 -19.77 -24.92
CA ASP A 39 -35.26 -19.05 -24.48
C ASP A 39 -35.44 -18.74 -22.98
N PRO A 40 -34.66 -19.36 -22.08
CA PRO A 40 -34.85 -19.21 -20.63
C PRO A 40 -34.66 -17.76 -20.16
N ASP A 41 -34.06 -16.89 -20.98
CA ASP A 41 -33.90 -15.47 -20.68
C ASP A 41 -35.14 -14.62 -21.07
N LEU A 42 -36.06 -15.15 -21.90
CA LEU A 42 -37.29 -14.45 -22.30
C LEU A 42 -38.50 -14.70 -21.38
N GLU A 43 -38.43 -15.69 -20.50
CA GLU A 43 -39.49 -16.03 -19.51
C GLU A 43 -39.06 -15.78 -18.06
N ARG A 44 -38.22 -14.75 -17.81
CA ARG A 44 -37.99 -14.32 -16.43
C ARG A 44 -39.31 -13.81 -15.85
N ALA A 45 -39.81 -14.50 -14.83
CA ALA A 45 -40.92 -14.02 -14.02
C ALA A 45 -40.63 -12.57 -13.57
N PRO A 46 -41.65 -11.69 -13.57
CA PRO A 46 -41.45 -10.31 -13.10
C PRO A 46 -40.85 -10.35 -11.69
N ILE A 47 -39.79 -9.56 -11.49
CA ILE A 47 -39.10 -9.47 -10.21
C ILE A 47 -40.15 -9.04 -9.17
N PRO A 48 -40.37 -9.82 -8.10
CA PRO A 48 -41.36 -9.47 -7.10
C PRO A 48 -41.00 -8.14 -6.45
N GLN A 49 -41.96 -7.20 -6.41
CA GLN A 49 -41.80 -5.90 -5.76
C GLN A 49 -41.51 -6.11 -4.26
N LEU A 50 -40.36 -5.65 -3.81
CA LEU A 50 -39.85 -5.77 -2.44
C LEU A 50 -40.29 -4.61 -1.55
N LEU A 51 -40.47 -3.41 -2.13
CA LEU A 51 -40.82 -2.18 -1.41
C LEU A 51 -42.27 -1.77 -1.67
N SER A 52 -43.09 -1.86 -0.62
CA SER A 52 -44.46 -1.34 -0.60
C SER A 52 -44.51 0.10 -0.06
N ILE A 53 -43.76 1.02 -0.69
CA ILE A 53 -43.66 2.43 -0.30
C ILE A 53 -44.30 3.31 -1.39
N ASP A 54 -45.23 4.19 -1.01
CA ASP A 54 -45.73 5.24 -1.90
C ASP A 54 -44.74 6.41 -1.94
N TRP A 55 -43.83 6.37 -2.90
CA TRP A 55 -42.79 7.38 -3.09
C TRP A 55 -43.33 8.78 -3.42
N THR A 56 -44.57 8.88 -3.93
CA THR A 56 -45.15 10.18 -4.32
C THR A 56 -45.62 11.02 -3.13
N THR A 57 -45.89 10.36 -2.00
CA THR A 57 -46.39 11.00 -0.76
C THR A 57 -45.40 10.89 0.39
N THR A 58 -44.24 10.25 0.17
CA THR A 58 -43.25 10.00 1.23
C THR A 58 -42.51 11.31 1.60
N PRO A 59 -42.54 11.72 2.89
CA PRO A 59 -41.83 12.91 3.32
C PRO A 59 -40.31 12.66 3.33
N LEU A 60 -39.55 13.63 2.82
CA LEU A 60 -38.08 13.62 2.76
C LEU A 60 -37.49 15.01 3.08
N ALA A 61 -38.26 15.85 3.78
CA ALA A 61 -37.88 17.24 4.06
C ALA A 61 -36.78 17.34 5.11
N THR A 62 -36.66 16.34 5.99
CA THR A 62 -35.68 16.30 7.07
C THR A 62 -34.91 14.97 7.10
N ASP A 63 -33.73 14.98 7.72
CA ASP A 63 -32.95 13.77 7.96
C ASP A 63 -33.76 12.73 8.77
N ALA A 64 -34.61 13.17 9.69
CA ALA A 64 -35.49 12.28 10.46
C ALA A 64 -36.52 11.59 9.56
N ASP A 65 -37.11 12.30 8.60
CA ASP A 65 -38.03 11.71 7.62
C ASP A 65 -37.31 10.67 6.75
N ALA A 66 -36.14 11.03 6.22
CA ALA A 66 -35.32 10.13 5.41
C ALA A 66 -34.88 8.87 6.19
N LEU A 67 -34.49 9.01 7.45
CA LEU A 67 -34.17 7.87 8.32
C LEU A 67 -35.40 7.00 8.63
N ALA A 68 -36.58 7.60 8.77
CA ALA A 68 -37.82 6.84 8.91
C ALA A 68 -38.15 6.05 7.63
N VAL A 69 -37.82 6.58 6.45
CA VAL A 69 -37.93 5.84 5.19
C VAL A 69 -36.93 4.70 5.13
N TRP A 70 -35.67 4.91 5.53
CA TRP A 70 -34.70 3.82 5.64
C TRP A 70 -35.15 2.70 6.59
N ALA A 71 -35.82 3.06 7.69
CA ALA A 71 -36.41 2.07 8.60
C ALA A 71 -37.56 1.28 7.98
N LYS A 72 -38.29 1.85 6.99
CA LYS A 72 -39.32 1.14 6.21
C LYS A 72 -38.73 0.27 5.10
N ILE A 73 -37.70 0.76 4.41
CA ILE A 73 -36.95 -0.03 3.41
C ILE A 73 -36.35 -1.26 4.11
N ALA A 74 -35.78 -1.05 5.31
CA ALA A 74 -35.18 -2.09 6.14
C ALA A 74 -34.31 -3.06 5.32
N PRO A 75 -33.27 -2.56 4.63
CA PRO A 75 -32.40 -3.42 3.85
C PRO A 75 -31.69 -4.41 4.78
N THR A 76 -31.50 -5.63 4.28
CA THR A 76 -30.72 -6.66 4.95
C THR A 76 -29.49 -7.04 4.14
N GLY A 77 -28.50 -7.70 4.74
CA GLY A 77 -27.34 -8.19 4.00
C GLY A 77 -27.68 -9.10 2.81
N PHE A 78 -28.86 -9.72 2.80
CA PHE A 78 -29.34 -10.56 1.70
C PHE A 78 -30.01 -9.79 0.55
N ASP A 79 -30.77 -8.73 0.83
CA ASP A 79 -31.70 -8.11 -0.14
C ASP A 79 -31.45 -6.62 -0.38
N TRP A 80 -30.35 -6.07 0.17
CA TRP A 80 -30.09 -4.63 0.10
C TRP A 80 -29.98 -4.11 -1.33
N ASP A 81 -29.24 -4.80 -2.21
CA ASP A 81 -29.01 -4.35 -3.59
C ASP A 81 -30.31 -4.34 -4.41
N ASP A 82 -31.10 -5.42 -4.30
CA ASP A 82 -32.42 -5.51 -4.94
C ASP A 82 -33.36 -4.40 -4.45
N LYS A 83 -33.39 -4.11 -3.14
CA LYS A 83 -34.19 -3.03 -2.55
C LYS A 83 -33.73 -1.65 -3.03
N LEU A 84 -32.44 -1.42 -3.19
CA LEU A 84 -31.93 -0.15 -3.73
C LEU A 84 -32.39 0.05 -5.18
N GLY A 85 -32.46 -1.01 -5.97
CA GLY A 85 -32.98 -0.97 -7.34
C GLY A 85 -34.45 -0.53 -7.48
N GLU A 86 -35.23 -0.59 -6.40
CA GLU A 86 -36.63 -0.14 -6.36
C GLU A 86 -36.82 1.30 -5.87
N ILE A 87 -35.73 1.98 -5.46
CA ILE A 87 -35.79 3.38 -5.03
C ILE A 87 -35.81 4.29 -6.27
N PRO A 88 -36.85 5.13 -6.47
CA PRO A 88 -36.87 6.05 -7.60
C PRO A 88 -35.78 7.12 -7.50
N GLU A 89 -35.18 7.49 -8.63
CA GLU A 89 -34.13 8.53 -8.72
C GLU A 89 -34.53 9.84 -8.00
N SER A 90 -35.81 10.23 -8.04
CA SER A 90 -36.32 11.45 -7.41
C SER A 90 -36.16 11.50 -5.89
N VAL A 91 -35.94 10.35 -5.24
CA VAL A 91 -35.79 10.25 -3.77
C VAL A 91 -34.44 9.70 -3.34
N GLU A 92 -33.59 9.22 -4.24
CA GLU A 92 -32.27 8.64 -3.91
C GLU A 92 -31.38 9.63 -3.17
N ARG A 93 -31.28 10.86 -3.70
CA ARG A 93 -30.38 11.91 -3.19
C ARG A 93 -30.63 12.29 -1.72
N PRO A 94 -31.85 12.65 -1.27
CA PRO A 94 -32.10 12.92 0.14
C PRO A 94 -31.88 11.70 1.04
N LEU A 95 -32.17 10.48 0.56
CA LEU A 95 -31.90 9.24 1.32
C LEU A 95 -30.40 8.99 1.48
N ALA A 96 -29.61 9.22 0.43
CA ALA A 96 -28.16 9.09 0.43
C ALA A 96 -27.50 10.06 1.42
N ILE A 97 -27.90 11.34 1.40
CA ILE A 97 -27.39 12.36 2.33
C ILE A 97 -27.66 11.97 3.79
N ALA A 98 -28.89 11.56 4.11
CA ALA A 98 -29.28 11.15 5.46
C ALA A 98 -28.51 9.90 5.91
N LEU A 99 -28.30 8.93 5.02
CA LEU A 99 -27.52 7.72 5.32
C LEU A 99 -26.07 8.07 5.68
N LEU A 100 -25.41 8.90 4.86
CA LEU A 100 -24.01 9.31 5.06
C LEU A 100 -23.84 10.06 6.39
N ARG A 101 -24.76 10.97 6.71
CA ARG A 101 -24.77 11.69 8.00
C ARG A 101 -25.00 10.77 9.20
N GLY A 102 -25.71 9.66 9.02
CA GLY A 102 -25.96 8.70 10.08
C GLY A 102 -24.73 7.93 10.57
N GLY A 103 -23.63 7.90 9.80
CA GLY A 103 -22.36 7.31 10.25
C GLY A 103 -22.37 5.78 10.38
N ASN A 104 -21.51 5.26 11.27
CA ASN A 104 -21.34 3.84 11.60
C ASN A 104 -20.94 2.94 10.40
N PHE A 105 -19.81 3.27 9.75
CA PHE A 105 -19.32 2.58 8.54
C PHE A 105 -18.12 1.65 8.77
N THR A 106 -17.60 1.57 10.00
CA THR A 106 -16.43 0.75 10.32
C THR A 106 -16.85 -0.72 10.46
N CYS A 107 -16.86 -1.46 9.35
CA CYS A 107 -17.26 -2.86 9.30
C CYS A 107 -16.29 -3.74 10.08
N MET A 108 -14.98 -3.51 9.91
CA MET A 108 -13.95 -4.26 10.60
C MET A 108 -13.04 -3.35 11.41
N THR A 109 -12.82 -3.74 12.66
CA THR A 109 -11.72 -3.16 13.46
C THR A 109 -10.42 -3.81 13.00
N PRO A 110 -9.34 -3.04 12.78
CA PRO A 110 -8.05 -3.61 12.46
C PRO A 110 -7.67 -4.64 13.54
N PRO A 111 -7.38 -5.90 13.20
CA PRO A 111 -6.82 -6.85 14.16
C PRO A 111 -5.56 -6.26 14.80
N PRO A 112 -5.25 -6.64 16.06
CA PRO A 112 -3.98 -6.26 16.66
C PRO A 112 -2.84 -6.71 15.75
N ALA A 113 -1.87 -5.84 15.53
CA ALA A 113 -0.68 -6.16 14.76
C ALA A 113 -0.04 -7.43 15.35
N ARG A 114 -0.02 -8.52 14.58
CA ARG A 114 0.71 -9.73 14.94
C ARG A 114 2.11 -9.67 14.34
N ASP A 115 3.07 -10.32 14.98
CA ASP A 115 4.49 -10.39 14.55
C ASP A 115 4.73 -11.11 13.21
N CYS A 116 3.66 -11.41 12.49
CA CYS A 116 3.56 -12.43 11.46
C CYS A 116 2.60 -11.92 10.38
N VAL A 117 3.16 -11.37 9.29
CA VAL A 117 2.49 -10.91 8.06
C VAL A 117 1.75 -9.57 8.17
N ALA A 118 1.90 -8.72 7.14
CA ALA A 118 1.00 -7.59 6.91
C ALA A 118 -0.42 -8.13 6.74
N ALA A 119 -1.32 -7.83 7.67
CA ALA A 119 -2.68 -8.35 7.65
C ALA A 119 -3.31 -8.13 6.27
N VAL A 120 -3.61 -9.22 5.56
CA VAL A 120 -4.47 -9.16 4.37
C VAL A 120 -5.85 -8.91 4.92
N PHE A 121 -6.36 -7.71 4.67
CA PHE A 121 -7.66 -7.35 5.14
C PHE A 121 -8.69 -7.60 4.03
N ASP A 122 -9.54 -8.57 4.24
CA ASP A 122 -10.75 -8.73 3.46
C ASP A 122 -11.93 -8.21 4.28
N VAL A 123 -12.58 -7.15 3.81
CA VAL A 123 -13.74 -6.59 4.50
C VAL A 123 -14.89 -7.56 4.33
N ARG A 124 -15.30 -8.20 5.43
CA ARG A 124 -16.36 -9.21 5.40
C ARG A 124 -17.65 -8.62 4.83
N ALA A 125 -18.30 -9.38 3.96
CA ALA A 125 -19.67 -9.09 3.56
C ALA A 125 -20.59 -9.05 4.81
N PRO A 126 -21.63 -8.20 4.81
CA PRO A 126 -22.61 -8.22 5.88
C PRO A 126 -23.27 -9.60 6.00
N ALA A 127 -23.62 -10.01 7.22
CA ALA A 127 -24.39 -11.23 7.42
C ALA A 127 -25.75 -11.13 6.70
N HIS A 128 -26.29 -12.25 6.22
CA HIS A 128 -27.58 -12.26 5.51
C HIS A 128 -28.71 -11.53 6.27
N ALA A 129 -28.76 -11.70 7.61
CA ALA A 129 -29.76 -11.06 8.47
C ALA A 129 -29.30 -9.72 9.07
N ALA A 130 -28.14 -9.20 8.67
CA ALA A 130 -27.65 -7.89 9.11
C ALA A 130 -28.67 -6.82 8.71
N GLY A 131 -29.07 -5.95 9.63
CA GLY A 131 -29.97 -4.83 9.37
C GLY A 131 -29.22 -3.49 9.29
N LEU A 132 -29.96 -2.39 9.18
CA LEU A 132 -29.41 -1.03 9.01
C LEU A 132 -28.48 -0.54 10.16
N SER A 133 -28.47 -1.23 11.30
CA SER A 133 -27.53 -0.95 12.41
C SER A 133 -26.17 -1.64 12.24
N ASP A 134 -26.07 -2.63 11.35
CA ASP A 134 -24.84 -3.37 11.08
C ASP A 134 -23.86 -2.49 10.29
N PRO A 135 -22.61 -2.30 10.76
CA PRO A 135 -21.68 -1.39 10.12
C PRO A 135 -21.20 -1.88 8.73
N CYS A 136 -21.17 -3.19 8.49
CA CYS A 136 -20.81 -3.76 7.19
C CYS A 136 -21.91 -3.50 6.16
N LEU A 137 -23.17 -3.63 6.53
CA LEU A 137 -24.27 -3.24 5.64
C LEU A 137 -24.26 -1.73 5.40
N ARG A 138 -24.10 -0.91 6.45
CA ARG A 138 -24.04 0.54 6.31
C ARG A 138 -22.89 1.01 5.43
N ARG A 139 -21.73 0.33 5.47
CA ARG A 139 -20.61 0.59 4.56
C ARG A 139 -21.00 0.37 3.10
N MET A 140 -21.67 -0.75 2.77
CA MET A 140 -22.13 -1.03 1.40
C MET A 140 -23.14 0.03 0.93
N LEU A 141 -24.10 0.38 1.79
CA LEU A 141 -25.08 1.42 1.50
C LEU A 141 -24.41 2.80 1.35
N ALA A 142 -23.33 3.08 2.10
CA ALA A 142 -22.57 4.32 1.96
C ALA A 142 -21.85 4.41 0.60
N LEU A 143 -21.31 3.30 0.08
CA LEU A 143 -20.75 3.25 -1.27
C LEU A 143 -21.80 3.58 -2.33
N TRP A 144 -23.00 3.01 -2.22
CA TRP A 144 -24.13 3.39 -3.08
C TRP A 144 -24.46 4.88 -2.94
N ALA A 145 -24.57 5.38 -1.71
CA ALA A 145 -24.97 6.76 -1.42
C ALA A 145 -23.98 7.79 -1.98
N LEU A 146 -22.67 7.50 -1.94
CA LEU A 146 -21.66 8.36 -2.55
C LEU A 146 -21.86 8.53 -4.07
N GLY A 147 -22.37 7.51 -4.75
CA GLY A 147 -22.70 7.56 -6.18
C GLY A 147 -23.95 8.37 -6.51
N ARG A 148 -24.71 8.85 -5.51
CA ARG A 148 -25.95 9.63 -5.69
C ARG A 148 -25.81 11.11 -5.33
N LEU A 149 -24.61 11.52 -4.94
CA LEU A 149 -24.33 12.90 -4.58
C LEU A 149 -24.09 13.74 -5.84
N GLU A 150 -24.51 15.00 -5.78
CA GLU A 150 -24.11 16.05 -6.71
C GLU A 150 -23.10 16.99 -6.04
N ASP A 151 -22.38 17.78 -6.84
CA ASP A 151 -21.30 18.66 -6.36
C ASP A 151 -21.77 19.65 -5.27
N ASP A 152 -23.01 20.13 -5.36
CA ASP A 152 -23.62 21.07 -4.41
C ASP A 152 -24.07 20.41 -3.08
N ASP A 153 -23.98 19.07 -2.97
CA ASP A 153 -24.21 18.35 -1.71
C ASP A 153 -23.01 18.33 -0.78
N LEU A 154 -21.80 18.62 -1.27
CA LEU A 154 -20.59 18.54 -0.47
C LEU A 154 -20.70 19.29 0.88
N PRO A 155 -21.25 20.52 0.97
CA PRO A 155 -21.44 21.21 2.24
C PRO A 155 -22.35 20.45 3.22
N LYS A 156 -23.33 19.70 2.70
CA LYS A 156 -24.30 18.92 3.49
C LYS A 156 -23.67 17.67 4.09
N VAL A 157 -22.67 17.08 3.44
CA VAL A 157 -22.05 15.80 3.83
C VAL A 157 -20.59 15.93 4.28
N ARG A 158 -20.05 17.16 4.39
CA ARG A 158 -18.63 17.41 4.72
C ARG A 158 -18.16 16.71 5.99
N ASP A 159 -18.98 16.73 7.05
CA ASP A 159 -18.60 16.06 8.31
C ASP A 159 -18.65 14.54 8.19
N ALA A 160 -19.56 13.99 7.38
CA ALA A 160 -19.56 12.56 7.06
C ALA A 160 -18.31 12.17 6.25
N PHE A 161 -17.90 12.98 5.28
CA PHE A 161 -16.67 12.74 4.50
C PHE A 161 -15.44 12.78 5.40
N ARG A 162 -15.35 13.72 6.35
CA ARG A 162 -14.28 13.76 7.35
C ARG A 162 -14.26 12.52 8.22
N ALA A 163 -15.43 12.08 8.69
CA ALA A 163 -15.57 10.88 9.50
C ALA A 163 -15.13 9.62 8.74
N ILE A 164 -15.55 9.49 7.48
CA ILE A 164 -15.17 8.38 6.60
C ILE A 164 -13.67 8.40 6.30
N ALA A 165 -13.11 9.56 5.92
CA ALA A 165 -11.68 9.69 5.64
C ALA A 165 -10.81 9.36 6.86
N ALA A 166 -11.33 9.50 8.08
CA ALA A 166 -10.64 9.16 9.31
C ALA A 166 -10.67 7.65 9.65
N ILE A 167 -11.39 6.83 8.89
CA ILE A 167 -11.47 5.39 9.14
C ILE A 167 -10.13 4.74 8.73
N PRO A 168 -9.46 4.02 9.65
CA PRO A 168 -8.21 3.33 9.32
C PRO A 168 -8.44 2.16 8.35
N PRO A 169 -7.38 1.61 7.73
CA PRO A 169 -7.49 0.33 7.03
C PRO A 169 -8.18 -0.72 7.92
N PRO A 170 -9.11 -1.53 7.37
CA PRO A 170 -9.16 -1.90 5.95
C PRO A 170 -10.22 -1.22 5.08
N GLU A 171 -10.87 -0.17 5.56
CA GLU A 171 -11.98 0.48 4.83
C GLU A 171 -11.51 1.38 3.65
N SER A 172 -10.44 0.98 2.99
CA SER A 172 -9.75 1.72 1.93
C SER A 172 -10.65 2.04 0.73
N GLU A 173 -11.55 1.13 0.36
CA GLU A 173 -12.50 1.33 -0.75
C GLU A 173 -13.48 2.49 -0.45
N LEU A 174 -14.07 2.51 0.75
CA LEU A 174 -15.00 3.56 1.15
C LEU A 174 -14.30 4.93 1.24
N VAL A 175 -13.09 4.95 1.78
CA VAL A 175 -12.25 6.16 1.82
C VAL A 175 -11.90 6.65 0.41
N ALA A 176 -11.53 5.73 -0.50
CA ALA A 176 -11.25 6.05 -1.89
C ALA A 176 -12.47 6.63 -2.61
N ALA A 177 -13.66 6.06 -2.37
CA ALA A 177 -14.92 6.56 -2.91
C ALA A 177 -15.23 7.98 -2.41
N VAL A 178 -14.97 8.28 -1.12
CA VAL A 178 -15.07 9.66 -0.60
C VAL A 178 -14.12 10.60 -1.30
N PHE A 179 -12.86 10.22 -1.53
CA PHE A 179 -11.92 11.08 -2.28
C PHE A 179 -12.35 11.27 -3.73
N ALA A 180 -12.96 10.26 -4.35
CA ALA A 180 -13.48 10.35 -5.72
C ALA A 180 -14.70 11.28 -5.82
N ALA A 181 -15.57 11.30 -4.82
CA ALA A 181 -16.79 12.10 -4.77
C ALA A 181 -16.57 13.60 -4.52
N ILE A 182 -15.33 14.06 -4.32
CA ILE A 182 -15.02 15.49 -4.15
C ILE A 182 -14.96 16.13 -5.55
N PRO A 183 -15.64 17.26 -5.80
CA PRO A 183 -15.51 18.00 -7.05
C PRO A 183 -14.07 18.45 -7.33
N GLU A 184 -13.70 18.60 -8.61
CA GLU A 184 -12.34 19.01 -9.00
C GLU A 184 -12.03 20.47 -8.64
N ASP A 185 -13.05 21.33 -8.59
CA ASP A 185 -12.94 22.75 -8.23
C ASP A 185 -12.85 22.99 -6.71
N GLN A 186 -12.79 21.92 -5.90
CA GLN A 186 -12.66 21.96 -4.43
C GLN A 186 -11.32 21.38 -3.92
N PRO A 187 -10.15 21.83 -4.43
CA PRO A 187 -8.85 21.25 -4.06
C PRO A 187 -8.51 21.41 -2.58
N ALA A 188 -9.00 22.46 -1.92
CA ALA A 188 -8.79 22.67 -0.49
C ALA A 188 -9.50 21.60 0.36
N VAL A 189 -10.74 21.23 0.00
CA VAL A 189 -11.47 20.15 0.69
C VAL A 189 -10.83 18.80 0.39
N ARG A 190 -10.38 18.58 -0.84
CA ARG A 190 -9.60 17.39 -1.21
C ARG A 190 -8.35 17.25 -0.36
N LEU A 191 -7.52 18.29 -0.26
CA LEU A 191 -6.31 18.29 0.55
C LEU A 191 -6.62 18.01 2.03
N GLU A 192 -7.66 18.64 2.58
CA GLU A 192 -8.09 18.40 3.96
C GLU A 192 -8.41 16.92 4.22
N LEU A 193 -9.21 16.31 3.34
CA LEU A 193 -9.64 14.90 3.49
C LEU A 193 -8.48 13.93 3.25
N LEU A 194 -7.59 14.22 2.30
CA LEU A 194 -6.35 13.44 2.09
C LEU A 194 -5.44 13.50 3.32
N ALA A 195 -5.32 14.67 3.97
CA ALA A 195 -4.53 14.81 5.20
C ALA A 195 -5.17 14.09 6.41
N ILE A 196 -6.50 13.97 6.44
CA ILE A 196 -7.20 13.13 7.42
C ILE A 196 -6.91 11.65 7.16
N GLY A 197 -7.10 11.18 5.91
CA GLY A 197 -6.80 9.79 5.52
C GLY A 197 -5.34 9.42 5.75
N TRP A 198 -4.41 10.33 5.47
CA TRP A 198 -2.98 10.12 5.69
C TRP A 198 -2.71 9.80 7.16
N ARG A 199 -3.28 10.59 8.07
CA ARG A 199 -3.15 10.39 9.52
C ARG A 199 -3.87 9.14 10.03
N ALA A 200 -4.94 8.71 9.35
CA ALA A 200 -5.64 7.47 9.63
C ALA A 200 -4.89 6.21 9.13
N GLY A 201 -3.76 6.37 8.43
CA GLY A 201 -2.97 5.26 7.89
C GLY A 201 -3.40 4.79 6.50
N GLN A 202 -4.27 5.53 5.81
CA GLN A 202 -4.73 5.23 4.43
C GLN A 202 -3.69 5.61 3.37
N ARG A 203 -2.42 5.24 3.59
CA ARG A 203 -1.26 5.72 2.81
C ARG A 203 -1.42 5.47 1.30
N ASP A 204 -1.77 4.25 0.92
CA ASP A 204 -1.90 3.85 -0.50
C ASP A 204 -3.04 4.58 -1.20
N VAL A 205 -4.20 4.68 -0.55
CA VAL A 205 -5.38 5.37 -1.09
C VAL A 205 -5.10 6.86 -1.26
N VAL A 206 -4.45 7.48 -0.27
CA VAL A 206 -4.07 8.90 -0.32
C VAL A 206 -3.04 9.14 -1.42
N ASN A 207 -2.00 8.31 -1.53
CA ASN A 207 -0.98 8.43 -2.57
C ASN A 207 -1.59 8.27 -3.98
N ALA A 208 -2.55 7.39 -4.17
CA ALA A 208 -3.26 7.25 -5.45
C ALA A 208 -4.13 8.47 -5.80
N ALA A 209 -4.68 9.16 -4.79
CA ALA A 209 -5.59 10.29 -4.99
C ALA A 209 -4.89 11.67 -5.04
N VAL A 210 -3.64 11.77 -4.56
CA VAL A 210 -2.92 13.05 -4.43
C VAL A 210 -2.67 13.74 -5.78
N GLY A 211 -2.56 12.98 -6.88
CA GLY A 211 -2.33 13.52 -8.23
C GLY A 211 -3.47 14.37 -8.79
N LYS A 212 -4.63 14.41 -8.12
CA LYS A 212 -5.76 15.28 -8.46
C LYS A 212 -5.67 16.67 -7.82
N LEU A 213 -4.64 16.94 -7.03
CA LEU A 213 -4.39 18.27 -6.47
C LEU A 213 -3.66 19.15 -7.49
N ASP A 214 -3.96 20.45 -7.47
CA ASP A 214 -3.14 21.43 -8.18
C ASP A 214 -1.77 21.62 -7.48
N GLU A 215 -0.85 22.30 -8.15
CA GLU A 215 0.52 22.48 -7.69
C GLU A 215 0.64 23.18 -6.31
N PRO A 216 -0.06 24.29 -6.02
CA PRO A 216 -0.07 24.86 -4.66
C PRO A 216 -0.50 23.87 -3.57
N HIS A 217 -1.55 23.08 -3.82
CA HIS A 217 -2.04 22.10 -2.85
C HIS A 217 -1.14 20.88 -2.73
N LEU A 218 -0.42 20.49 -3.80
CA LEU A 218 0.64 19.47 -3.73
C LEU A 218 1.80 19.92 -2.86
N VAL A 219 2.23 21.18 -2.99
CA VAL A 219 3.27 21.76 -2.12
C VAL A 219 2.81 21.76 -0.66
N ASP A 220 1.56 22.13 -0.39
CA ASP A 220 1.00 22.07 0.96
C ASP A 220 0.86 20.64 1.49
N ALA A 221 0.47 19.68 0.65
CA ALA A 221 0.42 18.26 0.98
C ALA A 221 1.79 17.74 1.45
N ALA A 222 2.85 18.08 0.69
CA ALA A 222 4.21 17.71 1.06
C ALA A 222 4.69 18.45 2.32
N MET A 223 4.60 19.78 2.34
CA MET A 223 5.28 20.60 3.34
C MET A 223 4.54 20.72 4.67
N LYS A 224 3.21 20.78 4.64
CA LYS A 224 2.38 20.94 5.86
C LYS A 224 1.91 19.59 6.39
N HIS A 225 1.49 18.70 5.49
CA HIS A 225 0.87 17.43 5.86
C HIS A 225 1.79 16.21 5.76
N ARG A 226 3.00 16.38 5.20
CA ARG A 226 3.99 15.31 5.03
C ARG A 226 3.41 14.10 4.29
N ILE A 227 2.61 14.36 3.25
CA ILE A 227 2.05 13.33 2.38
C ILE A 227 3.10 12.96 1.33
N ASP A 228 3.65 11.76 1.43
CA ASP A 228 4.76 11.29 0.60
C ASP A 228 4.46 11.34 -0.89
N GLY A 229 3.26 10.89 -1.29
CA GLY A 229 2.84 10.84 -2.70
C GLY A 229 2.86 12.19 -3.41
N ALA A 230 2.81 13.31 -2.68
CA ALA A 230 2.96 14.62 -3.29
C ALA A 230 4.34 14.81 -3.94
N LEU A 231 5.40 14.24 -3.36
CA LEU A 231 6.75 14.23 -3.94
C LEU A 231 6.87 13.25 -5.13
N GLU A 232 5.85 12.43 -5.39
CA GLU A 232 5.79 11.62 -6.60
C GLU A 232 5.21 12.37 -7.80
N VAL A 233 4.41 13.41 -7.53
CA VAL A 233 3.77 14.25 -8.56
C VAL A 233 4.57 15.52 -8.84
N LEU A 234 5.14 16.13 -7.79
CA LEU A 234 6.02 17.28 -7.92
C LEU A 234 7.35 16.90 -8.62
N SER A 235 8.09 17.91 -9.06
CA SER A 235 9.46 17.77 -9.56
C SER A 235 10.45 18.54 -8.69
N ALA A 236 11.69 18.04 -8.55
CA ALA A 236 12.73 18.76 -7.81
C ALA A 236 13.16 20.06 -8.52
N ASP A 237 13.04 20.15 -9.84
CA ASP A 237 13.36 21.35 -10.62
C ASP A 237 12.44 22.53 -10.28
N GLY A 238 11.12 22.28 -10.19
CA GLY A 238 10.14 23.29 -9.78
C GLY A 238 10.08 23.51 -8.26
N HIS A 239 10.38 22.47 -7.48
CA HIS A 239 10.09 22.44 -6.04
C HIS A 239 11.27 22.02 -5.17
N ARG A 240 12.49 22.42 -5.53
CA ARG A 240 13.74 22.08 -4.83
C ARG A 240 13.65 22.19 -3.31
N ALA A 241 13.00 23.24 -2.81
CA ALA A 241 12.84 23.47 -1.37
C ALA A 241 12.06 22.35 -0.66
N ALA A 242 11.02 21.81 -1.31
CA ALA A 242 10.23 20.71 -0.75
C ALA A 242 11.05 19.41 -0.68
N TYR A 243 11.82 19.12 -1.72
CA TYR A 243 12.71 17.96 -1.76
C TYR A 243 13.83 18.05 -0.72
N LEU A 244 14.47 19.23 -0.58
CA LEU A 244 15.49 19.45 0.44
C LEU A 244 14.95 19.25 1.85
N ALA A 245 13.74 19.74 2.12
CA ALA A 245 13.07 19.53 3.40
C ALA A 245 12.81 18.04 3.65
N ALA A 246 12.27 17.32 2.65
CA ALA A 246 11.94 15.91 2.74
C ALA A 246 13.15 15.03 3.09
N VAL A 247 14.31 15.26 2.46
CA VAL A 247 15.54 14.48 2.73
C VAL A 247 15.86 14.38 4.23
N THR A 248 15.64 15.45 4.99
CA THR A 248 16.07 15.54 6.40
C THR A 248 14.92 15.45 7.41
N ASP A 249 13.70 15.27 6.95
CA ASP A 249 12.51 15.21 7.78
C ASP A 249 12.09 13.76 8.04
N ASP A 250 12.18 13.35 9.31
CA ASP A 250 11.88 11.98 9.73
C ASP A 250 10.38 11.65 9.71
N ALA A 251 9.50 12.63 9.42
CA ALA A 251 8.07 12.40 9.25
C ALA A 251 7.68 11.79 7.88
N PHE A 252 8.56 11.90 6.88
CA PHE A 252 8.40 11.23 5.59
C PHE A 252 8.92 9.79 5.67
N ASP A 253 8.28 8.86 4.94
CA ASP A 253 8.78 7.50 4.89
C ASP A 253 10.12 7.42 4.15
N ALA A 254 10.90 6.38 4.46
CA ALA A 254 12.23 6.18 3.88
C ALA A 254 12.23 6.24 2.34
N LYS A 255 11.20 5.68 1.69
CA LYS A 255 11.05 5.70 0.23
C LYS A 255 10.96 7.12 -0.32
N ALA A 256 10.15 7.99 0.29
CA ALA A 256 9.99 9.37 -0.14
C ALA A 256 11.30 10.16 0.05
N ARG A 257 11.98 9.93 1.17
CA ARG A 257 13.26 10.57 1.48
C ARG A 257 14.36 10.17 0.52
N THR A 258 14.52 8.88 0.22
CA THR A 258 15.54 8.40 -0.73
C THR A 258 15.24 8.83 -2.15
N LYS A 259 13.97 8.80 -2.59
CA LYS A 259 13.56 9.41 -3.86
C LYS A 259 13.96 10.88 -3.90
N ALA A 260 13.69 11.63 -2.83
CA ALA A 260 14.03 13.04 -2.80
C ALA A 260 15.53 13.29 -2.92
N MET A 261 16.37 12.42 -2.34
CA MET A 261 17.82 12.48 -2.55
C MET A 261 18.18 12.27 -4.02
N PHE A 262 17.64 11.22 -4.67
CA PHE A 262 17.96 10.91 -6.07
C PHE A 262 17.55 12.03 -7.03
N GLU A 263 16.37 12.61 -6.84
CA GLU A 263 15.88 13.74 -7.65
C GLU A 263 16.79 14.98 -7.50
N LEU A 264 17.28 15.27 -6.30
CA LEU A 264 18.16 16.41 -6.04
C LEU A 264 19.58 16.25 -6.62
N ILE A 265 20.04 15.02 -6.84
CA ILE A 265 21.40 14.73 -7.34
C ILE A 265 21.44 14.36 -8.82
N ALA A 266 20.29 14.38 -9.52
CA ALA A 266 20.19 14.06 -10.95
C ALA A 266 20.99 15.02 -11.84
N VAL A 267 21.46 16.15 -11.30
CA VAL A 267 22.33 17.11 -11.99
C VAL A 267 23.78 16.63 -11.97
N ASP A 268 24.42 16.62 -13.14
CA ASP A 268 25.84 16.30 -13.29
C ASP A 268 26.75 17.30 -12.55
N GLY A 269 27.92 16.82 -12.10
CA GLY A 269 28.93 17.66 -11.43
C GLY A 269 28.86 17.67 -9.90
N SER A 270 29.48 18.67 -9.27
CA SER A 270 29.52 18.78 -7.80
C SER A 270 28.14 19.07 -7.23
N LEU A 271 27.78 18.43 -6.10
CA LEU A 271 26.55 18.73 -5.40
C LEU A 271 26.53 20.20 -4.96
N PRO A 272 25.43 20.93 -5.20
CA PRO A 272 25.20 22.22 -4.55
C PRO A 272 25.33 22.10 -3.04
N ALA A 273 25.83 23.15 -2.38
CA ALA A 273 26.20 23.10 -0.96
C ALA A 273 25.01 22.77 -0.03
N ASP A 274 23.81 23.25 -0.37
CA ASP A 274 22.55 22.95 0.33
C ASP A 274 22.17 21.47 0.22
N VAL A 275 22.28 20.88 -0.97
CA VAL A 275 22.05 19.45 -1.20
C VAL A 275 23.10 18.62 -0.47
N GLN A 276 24.38 18.98 -0.58
CA GLN A 276 25.44 18.28 0.13
C GLN A 276 25.20 18.29 1.65
N ALA A 277 24.82 19.43 2.23
CA ALA A 277 24.49 19.53 3.64
C ALA A 277 23.28 18.65 4.02
N ALA A 278 22.23 18.60 3.18
CA ALA A 278 21.08 17.74 3.39
C ALA A 278 21.44 16.25 3.36
N ILE A 279 22.23 15.80 2.38
CA ILE A 279 22.69 14.41 2.28
C ILE A 279 23.61 14.04 3.45
N VAL A 280 24.53 14.92 3.85
CA VAL A 280 25.38 14.70 5.05
C VAL A 280 24.53 14.53 6.31
N LYS A 281 23.50 15.35 6.49
CA LYS A 281 22.56 15.21 7.61
C LYS A 281 21.79 13.88 7.52
N ALA A 282 21.33 13.50 6.32
CA ALA A 282 20.61 12.25 6.10
C ALA A 282 21.47 10.99 6.33
N ALA A 283 22.78 11.05 6.14
CA ALA A 283 23.69 9.96 6.51
C ALA A 283 23.68 9.65 8.02
N GLY A 284 23.22 10.59 8.85
CA GLY A 284 22.97 10.40 10.28
C GLY A 284 21.50 10.14 10.65
N ALA A 285 20.61 9.89 9.68
CA ALA A 285 19.19 9.65 9.93
C ALA A 285 18.97 8.46 10.87
N LYS A 286 17.77 8.37 11.47
CA LYS A 286 17.36 7.20 12.29
C LYS A 286 16.87 6.02 11.46
N ASP A 287 16.44 6.23 10.23
CA ASP A 287 16.15 5.14 9.31
C ASP A 287 17.46 4.63 8.68
N CYS A 288 17.68 3.31 8.65
CA CYS A 288 18.93 2.74 8.14
C CYS A 288 19.02 2.81 6.62
N THR A 289 17.89 2.68 5.91
CA THR A 289 17.81 2.78 4.46
C THR A 289 18.12 4.21 4.01
N VAL A 290 17.58 5.22 4.70
CA VAL A 290 17.90 6.63 4.46
C VAL A 290 19.40 6.91 4.69
N ALA A 291 19.94 6.47 5.83
CA ALA A 291 21.35 6.68 6.16
C ALA A 291 22.31 5.99 5.17
N ALA A 292 22.00 4.74 4.79
CA ALA A 292 22.79 3.99 3.82
C ALA A 292 22.75 4.61 2.43
N THR A 293 21.57 5.05 1.96
CA THR A 293 21.42 5.71 0.66
C THR A 293 22.23 7.01 0.62
N ALA A 294 22.14 7.83 1.66
CA ALA A 294 22.93 9.05 1.76
C ALA A 294 24.44 8.75 1.78
N ALA A 295 24.88 7.73 2.50
CA ALA A 295 26.27 7.30 2.51
C ALA A 295 26.77 6.83 1.13
N ARG A 296 25.94 6.10 0.36
CA ARG A 296 26.25 5.68 -1.02
C ARG A 296 26.41 6.88 -1.95
N ILE A 297 25.49 7.84 -1.87
CA ILE A 297 25.55 9.08 -2.65
C ILE A 297 26.86 9.84 -2.35
N LEU A 298 27.25 9.94 -1.08
CA LEU A 298 28.48 10.61 -0.67
C LEU A 298 29.73 9.84 -1.11
N GLU A 299 29.75 8.50 -0.99
CA GLU A 299 30.86 7.67 -1.47
C GLU A 299 31.04 7.81 -2.99
N ALA A 300 29.95 7.78 -3.76
CA ALA A 300 29.99 7.93 -5.22
C ALA A 300 30.58 9.29 -5.65
N ARG A 301 30.54 10.29 -4.77
CA ARG A 301 31.14 11.62 -4.95
C ARG A 301 32.51 11.76 -4.27
N GLY A 302 33.10 10.65 -3.80
CA GLY A 302 34.45 10.58 -3.22
C GLY A 302 34.53 10.75 -1.70
N ASP A 303 33.41 11.01 -1.00
CA ASP A 303 33.40 11.19 0.45
C ASP A 303 33.17 9.88 1.20
N LYS A 304 34.26 9.14 1.42
CA LYS A 304 34.24 7.83 2.09
C LYS A 304 34.03 7.90 3.61
N ARG A 305 33.86 9.09 4.21
CA ARG A 305 33.73 9.24 5.67
C ARG A 305 32.44 8.62 6.20
N PHE A 306 31.41 8.55 5.36
CA PHE A 306 30.06 8.08 5.72
C PHE A 306 29.82 6.61 5.38
N VAL A 307 30.74 5.96 4.66
CA VAL A 307 30.69 4.52 4.40
C VAL A 307 30.57 3.75 5.73
N PRO A 308 29.68 2.75 5.84
CA PRO A 308 29.46 2.01 7.08
C PRO A 308 30.76 1.44 7.65
N ARG A 309 30.98 1.71 8.93
CA ARG A 309 32.16 1.23 9.67
C ARG A 309 31.73 0.81 11.06
N ARG A 310 32.49 -0.11 11.64
CA ARG A 310 32.33 -0.51 13.03
C ARG A 310 32.41 0.72 13.95
N PRO A 311 31.44 0.91 14.86
CA PRO A 311 31.45 2.05 15.77
C PRO A 311 32.64 1.96 16.74
N ARG A 312 33.15 3.12 17.16
CA ARG A 312 34.13 3.21 18.24
C ARG A 312 33.50 2.98 19.61
N VAL A 313 32.23 3.37 19.75
CA VAL A 313 31.42 3.16 20.95
C VAL A 313 31.11 1.67 21.10
N ARG A 314 31.29 1.14 22.31
CA ARG A 314 31.25 -0.30 22.60
C ARG A 314 29.89 -0.74 23.18
N THR A 315 28.80 -0.21 22.65
CA THR A 315 27.44 -0.59 23.07
C THR A 315 26.79 -1.47 22.01
N ALA A 316 25.90 -2.36 22.45
CA ALA A 316 25.12 -3.21 21.54
C ALA A 316 24.30 -2.34 20.57
N ASP A 317 23.63 -1.29 21.06
CA ASP A 317 22.80 -0.40 20.24
C ASP A 317 23.59 0.29 19.12
N ALA A 318 24.80 0.79 19.42
CA ALA A 318 25.64 1.43 18.41
C ALA A 318 26.10 0.43 17.35
N MET A 319 26.42 -0.81 17.77
CA MET A 319 26.82 -1.88 16.86
C MET A 319 25.64 -2.34 16.00
N MET A 320 24.47 -2.56 16.59
CA MET A 320 23.24 -2.93 15.89
C MET A 320 22.82 -1.85 14.89
N ARG A 321 22.92 -0.57 15.27
CA ARG A 321 22.71 0.55 14.34
C ARG A 321 23.67 0.46 13.15
N ALA A 322 24.95 0.24 13.40
CA ALA A 322 25.95 0.18 12.34
C ALA A 322 25.75 -1.05 11.42
N ILE A 323 25.34 -2.20 11.96
CA ILE A 323 24.98 -3.39 11.18
C ILE A 323 23.71 -3.13 10.35
N CYS A 324 22.73 -2.43 10.90
CA CYS A 324 21.50 -2.07 10.18
C CYS A 324 21.78 -1.16 8.98
N VAL A 325 22.63 -0.14 9.16
CA VAL A 325 23.09 0.72 8.04
C VAL A 325 23.95 -0.08 7.05
N LEU A 326 24.84 -0.95 7.53
CA LEU A 326 25.63 -1.85 6.68
C LEU A 326 24.74 -2.73 5.80
N ALA A 327 23.75 -3.41 6.37
CA ALA A 327 22.84 -4.27 5.62
C ALA A 327 22.07 -3.49 4.55
N SER A 328 21.55 -2.31 4.90
CA SER A 328 20.88 -1.44 3.93
C SER A 328 21.83 -0.90 2.84
N TYR A 329 23.12 -0.74 3.15
CA TYR A 329 24.14 -0.29 2.22
C TYR A 329 24.54 -1.39 1.24
N GLU A 330 24.80 -2.60 1.75
CA GLU A 330 25.14 -3.77 0.95
C GLU A 330 23.97 -4.22 0.07
N GLN A 331 22.72 -3.98 0.49
CA GLN A 331 21.55 -4.23 -0.36
C GLN A 331 21.57 -3.38 -1.64
N GLN A 332 22.22 -2.22 -1.61
CA GLN A 332 22.35 -1.29 -2.74
C GLN A 332 23.68 -1.47 -3.52
N GLN A 333 24.50 -2.45 -3.14
CA GLN A 333 25.74 -2.75 -3.83
C GLN A 333 25.47 -3.50 -5.14
N ARG A 334 26.32 -3.26 -6.13
CA ARG A 334 26.39 -4.13 -7.31
C ARG A 334 27.06 -5.45 -6.94
N ALA A 335 26.80 -6.49 -7.72
CA ALA A 335 27.33 -7.84 -7.46
C ALA A 335 28.87 -7.92 -7.45
N ASP A 336 29.56 -6.96 -8.07
CA ASP A 336 31.03 -6.86 -8.13
C ASP A 336 31.66 -6.06 -6.99
N GLU A 337 30.84 -5.40 -6.15
CA GLU A 337 31.35 -4.65 -5.00
C GLU A 337 31.68 -5.56 -3.81
N VAL A 338 32.76 -5.23 -3.11
CA VAL A 338 33.23 -6.02 -1.96
C VAL A 338 32.38 -5.71 -0.72
N SER A 339 31.99 -6.76 0.01
CA SER A 339 31.30 -6.63 1.30
C SER A 339 32.16 -5.86 2.31
N LEU A 340 31.51 -5.01 3.11
CA LEU A 340 32.11 -4.26 4.22
C LEU A 340 31.96 -5.02 5.56
N LEU A 341 31.17 -6.10 5.61
CA LEU A 341 31.03 -7.00 6.75
C LEU A 341 32.37 -7.46 7.36
N PRO A 342 33.45 -7.73 6.59
CA PRO A 342 34.76 -8.05 7.16
C PRO A 342 35.29 -7.02 8.16
N GLY A 343 34.86 -5.76 8.10
CA GLY A 343 35.23 -4.71 9.06
C GLY A 343 34.55 -4.82 10.43
N PHE A 344 33.48 -5.62 10.53
CA PHE A 344 32.64 -5.76 11.73
C PHE A 344 32.92 -7.05 12.51
N VAL A 345 33.63 -8.00 11.91
CA VAL A 345 33.91 -9.33 12.47
C VAL A 345 35.35 -9.48 12.98
N PRO A 346 35.66 -10.48 13.83
CA PRO A 346 37.04 -10.76 14.23
C PRO A 346 37.87 -11.35 13.09
N LYS A 347 39.21 -11.41 13.26
CA LYS A 347 40.14 -11.91 12.25
C LYS A 347 39.86 -13.36 11.83
N GLN A 348 39.37 -14.16 12.76
CA GLN A 348 39.07 -15.58 12.57
C GLN A 348 37.86 -15.84 11.67
N GLY A 349 37.00 -14.84 11.46
CA GLY A 349 35.75 -15.00 10.70
C GLY A 349 34.49 -14.83 11.57
N LEU A 350 33.36 -15.26 11.04
CA LEU A 350 32.04 -15.21 11.66
C LEU A 350 31.50 -16.62 11.85
N GLU A 351 31.02 -16.96 13.05
CA GLU A 351 30.24 -18.17 13.24
C GLU A 351 28.82 -17.92 12.71
N ARG A 352 28.47 -18.55 11.59
CA ARG A 352 27.13 -18.55 11.05
C ARG A 352 26.39 -19.78 11.55
N VAL A 353 25.24 -19.56 12.16
CA VAL A 353 24.33 -20.64 12.58
C VAL A 353 23.06 -20.51 11.75
N THR A 354 22.72 -21.56 11.00
CA THR A 354 21.46 -21.60 10.25
C THR A 354 20.57 -22.64 10.89
N ILE A 355 19.36 -22.23 11.28
CA ILE A 355 18.33 -23.12 11.79
C ILE A 355 17.21 -23.12 10.74
N THR A 356 17.05 -24.21 10.01
CA THR A 356 15.98 -24.38 9.02
C THR A 356 14.76 -25.02 9.66
N TYR A 357 13.59 -24.79 9.10
CA TYR A 357 12.32 -25.37 9.58
C TYR A 357 11.67 -26.25 8.51
N ASP A 358 11.44 -27.52 8.83
CA ASP A 358 10.69 -28.47 8.01
C ASP A 358 9.42 -28.91 8.75
N PRO A 359 8.22 -28.44 8.34
CA PRO A 359 6.97 -28.83 8.99
C PRO A 359 6.64 -30.32 8.86
N LEU A 360 7.28 -31.03 7.92
CA LEU A 360 7.10 -32.47 7.71
C LEU A 360 8.27 -33.29 8.25
N GLY A 361 9.23 -32.66 8.93
CA GLY A 361 10.37 -33.33 9.56
C GLY A 361 9.90 -34.32 10.64
N GLU A 362 10.25 -35.59 10.49
CA GLU A 362 9.97 -36.64 11.49
C GLU A 362 11.23 -37.13 12.20
N VAL A 363 12.41 -36.65 11.76
CA VAL A 363 13.71 -37.08 12.25
C VAL A 363 14.48 -35.87 12.75
N ASP A 364 14.83 -35.91 14.02
CA ASP A 364 15.77 -34.97 14.63
C ASP A 364 17.19 -35.24 14.09
N THR A 365 17.64 -34.38 13.17
CA THR A 365 18.91 -34.56 12.46
C THR A 365 20.11 -33.96 13.17
N ASP A 366 19.90 -33.07 14.14
CA ASP A 366 20.96 -32.37 14.86
C ASP A 366 21.03 -32.72 16.36
N GLY A 367 20.07 -33.49 16.87
CA GLY A 367 19.98 -33.99 18.24
C GLY A 367 19.47 -32.97 19.24
N ASP A 368 18.80 -31.90 18.81
CA ASP A 368 18.28 -30.85 19.69
C ASP A 368 16.92 -31.17 20.33
N GLY A 369 16.30 -32.28 19.92
CA GLY A 369 15.02 -32.76 20.41
C GLY A 369 13.81 -32.22 19.66
N ASP A 370 13.99 -31.44 18.59
CA ASP A 370 12.91 -30.98 17.69
C ASP A 370 13.10 -31.56 16.27
N PRO A 371 12.27 -32.53 15.84
CA PRO A 371 12.39 -33.14 14.52
C PRO A 371 12.05 -32.19 13.36
N HIS A 372 11.50 -31.01 13.65
CA HIS A 372 11.11 -30.02 12.65
C HIS A 372 12.19 -28.96 12.41
N THR A 373 13.27 -28.96 13.18
CA THR A 373 14.39 -28.03 12.98
C THR A 373 15.67 -28.77 12.65
N ALA A 374 16.53 -28.11 11.88
CA ALA A 374 17.88 -28.58 11.63
C ALA A 374 18.87 -27.43 11.75
N ARG A 375 19.88 -27.61 12.59
CA ARG A 375 20.89 -26.62 12.92
C ARG A 375 22.22 -26.96 12.25
N THR A 376 22.73 -26.00 11.51
CA THR A 376 24.09 -26.04 10.94
C THR A 376 24.94 -24.92 11.54
N ILE A 377 26.21 -25.22 11.82
CA ILE A 377 27.18 -24.25 12.35
C ILE A 377 28.38 -24.24 11.41
N GLU A 378 28.72 -23.05 10.91
CA GLU A 378 29.84 -22.85 9.98
C GLU A 378 30.70 -21.67 10.45
N LEU A 379 32.02 -21.81 10.41
CA LEU A 379 32.94 -20.68 10.57
C LEU A 379 33.27 -20.09 9.19
N VAL A 380 32.63 -18.98 8.84
CA VAL A 380 32.84 -18.29 7.56
C VAL A 380 34.07 -17.38 7.65
N THR A 381 35.06 -17.62 6.80
CA THR A 381 36.30 -16.83 6.74
C THR A 381 36.05 -15.44 6.17
N ARG A 382 36.90 -14.45 6.53
CA ARG A 382 36.69 -13.04 6.15
C ARG A 382 36.58 -12.78 4.66
N ASP A 383 37.26 -13.58 3.84
CA ASP A 383 37.28 -13.41 2.38
C ASP A 383 35.97 -13.89 1.72
N ASN A 384 35.18 -14.69 2.43
CA ASN A 384 33.90 -15.24 1.97
C ASN A 384 32.69 -14.62 2.70
N LEU A 385 32.90 -13.60 3.53
CA LEU A 385 31.82 -13.00 4.32
C LEU A 385 30.92 -12.13 3.46
N VAL A 386 29.64 -12.49 3.47
CA VAL A 386 28.52 -11.69 2.97
C VAL A 386 27.38 -11.77 3.97
N LEU A 387 26.52 -10.75 3.98
CA LEU A 387 25.30 -10.82 4.78
C LEU A 387 24.32 -11.83 4.16
N PRO A 388 23.84 -12.83 4.92
CA PRO A 388 22.87 -13.79 4.40
C PRO A 388 21.50 -13.13 4.26
N GLU A 389 20.72 -13.59 3.27
CA GLU A 389 19.30 -13.21 3.10
C GLU A 389 19.07 -11.69 3.18
N ILE A 390 19.92 -10.89 2.50
CA ILE A 390 20.06 -9.45 2.76
C ILE A 390 18.74 -8.67 2.69
N ASP A 391 17.86 -9.02 1.75
CA ASP A 391 16.54 -8.38 1.62
C ASP A 391 15.67 -8.62 2.85
N ASP A 392 15.70 -9.84 3.37
CA ASP A 392 14.93 -10.21 4.55
C ASP A 392 15.56 -9.66 5.83
N LEU A 393 16.89 -9.64 5.91
CA LEU A 393 17.64 -9.00 6.98
C LEU A 393 17.30 -7.50 7.09
N VAL A 394 17.25 -6.76 5.98
CA VAL A 394 16.90 -5.34 5.97
C VAL A 394 15.47 -5.13 6.47
N ARG A 395 14.52 -6.02 6.10
CA ARG A 395 13.15 -5.98 6.66
C ARG A 395 13.15 -6.28 8.16
N ALA A 396 13.88 -7.31 8.61
CA ALA A 396 13.99 -7.70 10.00
C ALA A 396 14.57 -6.59 10.88
N MET A 397 15.52 -5.82 10.36
CA MET A 397 16.18 -4.71 11.05
C MET A 397 15.22 -3.59 11.51
N ARG A 398 14.02 -3.51 10.93
CA ARG A 398 12.96 -2.58 11.36
C ARG A 398 12.23 -3.04 12.63
N ARG A 399 12.39 -4.31 13.02
CA ARG A 399 11.70 -4.96 14.14
C ARG A 399 12.72 -5.64 15.08
N CYS A 400 13.73 -4.90 15.51
CA CYS A 400 14.74 -5.41 16.45
C CYS A 400 14.39 -5.11 17.91
N THR A 401 14.61 -6.10 18.77
CA THR A 401 14.65 -5.95 20.22
C THR A 401 16.04 -6.37 20.69
N GLY A 402 16.87 -5.37 21.04
CA GLY A 402 18.29 -5.60 21.37
C GLY A 402 19.06 -6.16 20.17
N THR A 403 19.59 -7.38 20.30
CA THR A 403 20.38 -8.07 19.27
C THR A 403 19.58 -9.14 18.52
N THR A 404 18.25 -9.09 18.58
CA THR A 404 17.36 -10.00 17.85
C THR A 404 16.43 -9.21 16.96
N CYS A 405 16.39 -9.54 15.68
CA CYS A 405 15.59 -8.86 14.67
C CYS A 405 14.70 -9.88 13.95
N LYS A 406 13.45 -9.53 13.65
CA LYS A 406 12.47 -10.48 13.09
C LYS A 406 11.84 -9.97 11.81
N SER A 407 11.90 -10.75 10.74
CA SER A 407 11.04 -10.60 9.56
C SER A 407 9.86 -11.58 9.66
N ASP A 408 9.04 -11.61 8.61
CA ASP A 408 7.94 -12.57 8.51
C ASP A 408 8.47 -14.00 8.30
N ASP A 409 9.61 -14.15 7.61
CA ASP A 409 10.19 -15.44 7.25
C ASP A 409 11.30 -15.92 8.20
N ARG A 410 12.02 -15.00 8.85
CA ARG A 410 13.22 -15.33 9.63
C ARG A 410 13.38 -14.51 10.91
N GLU A 411 14.11 -15.08 11.85
CA GLU A 411 14.67 -14.39 13.01
C GLU A 411 16.20 -14.36 12.89
N PHE A 412 16.77 -13.17 13.06
CA PHE A 412 18.22 -12.94 13.03
C PHE A 412 18.71 -12.61 14.44
N ARG A 413 19.68 -13.35 14.95
CA ARG A 413 20.30 -13.10 16.26
C ARG A 413 21.78 -12.75 16.11
N PHE A 414 22.18 -11.62 16.70
CA PHE A 414 23.52 -11.06 16.57
C PHE A 414 24.33 -11.31 17.84
N GLY A 415 25.27 -12.24 17.76
CA GLY A 415 26.25 -12.49 18.82
C GLY A 415 27.34 -11.43 18.79
N LEU A 416 27.34 -10.55 19.80
CA LEU A 416 28.34 -9.51 19.97
C LEU A 416 29.33 -9.88 21.09
N ARG A 417 30.63 -9.66 20.87
CA ARG A 417 31.67 -9.94 21.88
C ARG A 417 32.78 -8.89 21.84
N LEU A 418 33.36 -8.59 22.99
CA LEU A 418 34.56 -7.76 23.07
C LEU A 418 35.81 -8.58 22.72
N VAL A 419 36.55 -8.17 21.69
CA VAL A 419 37.83 -8.76 21.27
C VAL A 419 38.86 -7.65 21.13
N GLY A 420 39.94 -7.70 21.92
CA GLY A 420 40.99 -6.67 21.90
C GLY A 420 40.47 -5.26 22.19
N GLY A 421 39.42 -5.13 23.01
CA GLY A 421 38.77 -3.85 23.30
C GLY A 421 37.89 -3.32 22.16
N ALA A 422 37.54 -4.11 21.16
CA ALA A 422 36.52 -3.73 20.16
C ALA A 422 35.31 -4.66 20.29
N LEU A 423 34.10 -4.11 20.23
CA LEU A 423 32.88 -4.91 20.13
C LEU A 423 32.75 -5.40 18.68
N VAL A 424 32.71 -6.70 18.48
CA VAL A 424 32.66 -7.34 17.15
C VAL A 424 31.47 -8.28 17.04
N LEU A 425 30.96 -8.43 15.82
CA LEU A 425 30.00 -9.48 15.48
C LEU A 425 30.79 -10.79 15.32
N HIS A 426 30.63 -11.71 16.25
CA HIS A 426 31.34 -12.99 16.23
C HIS A 426 30.43 -14.17 15.85
N ARG A 427 29.12 -13.99 15.97
CA ARG A 427 28.12 -14.99 15.61
C ARG A 427 26.89 -14.33 14.99
N LEU A 428 26.33 -14.95 13.96
CA LEU A 428 25.06 -14.57 13.35
C LEU A 428 24.20 -15.82 13.23
N GLU A 429 23.06 -15.83 13.90
CA GLU A 429 22.06 -16.89 13.74
C GLU A 429 20.99 -16.43 12.76
N VAL A 430 20.65 -17.29 11.80
CA VAL A 430 19.56 -17.12 10.84
C VAL A 430 18.59 -18.27 11.07
N ILE A 431 17.40 -17.95 11.57
CA ILE A 431 16.42 -18.93 12.02
C ILE A 431 15.19 -18.80 11.14
N GLU A 432 14.90 -19.83 10.34
CA GLU A 432 13.66 -19.89 9.58
C GLU A 432 12.48 -20.03 10.52
N ARG A 433 11.45 -19.21 10.27
CA ARG A 433 10.23 -19.24 11.06
C ARG A 433 9.21 -20.14 10.37
N PRO A 434 8.36 -20.85 11.12
CA PRO A 434 7.23 -21.54 10.54
C PRO A 434 6.38 -20.54 9.73
N PRO A 435 5.83 -20.96 8.57
CA PRO A 435 4.98 -20.10 7.79
C PRO A 435 3.81 -19.63 8.66
N CYS A 436 3.50 -18.35 8.55
CA CYS A 436 2.40 -17.78 9.30
C CYS A 436 1.12 -18.49 8.87
N PRO A 437 0.28 -18.98 9.80
CA PRO A 437 -0.96 -19.65 9.43
C PRO A 437 -1.79 -18.70 8.57
N ARG A 438 -2.17 -19.15 7.37
CA ARG A 438 -3.13 -18.44 6.54
C ARG A 438 -4.44 -18.36 7.34
N GLN A 439 -4.86 -17.14 7.66
CA GLN A 439 -6.15 -16.90 8.32
C GLN A 439 -7.28 -17.01 7.33
#